data_AF-A0A5C6S9Y9-F1
#
_entry.id   AF-A0A5C6S9Y9-F1
#
_cell.length_a   1.000
_cell.length_b   1.000
_cell.length_c   1.000
_cell.angle_alpha   90.00
_cell.angle_beta   90.00
_cell.angle_gamma   90.00
#
_symmetry.space_group_name_H-M   'P 1'
#
loop_
_entity.id
_entity.type
_entity.pdbx_description
1 polymer ?
#
loop_
_entity_poly.entity_id
_entity_poly.type
_entity_poly.pdbx_seq_one_letter_code
_entity_poly.pdbx_strand_id
1 'polypeptide(L)'
;MSRSSLDDLESHESHDRLLKNGDDHSNDSRDWESHIEQSSKQRVPNYMSTIASTSILLNLLLIISSLCLWARTRSPLPPWPDTLYSPAQIAVEYEIVTFNSDFPEDHSGKTDFYGASPEAEKAWRNLMKPYLVRISGQEASRLSRPTSQISRDPDYYITSLDVYHQLHCLNDIRKMALLLLHFFIEQEIET
;
A
#
# COMPACT_ATOMS: atom_id res chain seq x y z
N MET A 1 7.37 54.65 -99.02
CA MET A 1 7.10 53.33 -99.61
C MET A 1 8.29 52.44 -99.31
N SER A 2 8.02 51.29 -98.66
CA SER A 2 8.66 49.96 -98.79
C SER A 2 10.17 49.84 -99.07
N ARG A 3 10.94 48.88 -98.54
CA ARG A 3 10.75 47.71 -97.67
C ARG A 3 12.13 47.03 -97.61
N SER A 4 12.47 46.41 -96.48
CA SER A 4 13.34 45.22 -96.32
C SER A 4 14.84 45.30 -96.66
N SER A 5 15.68 45.15 -95.63
CA SER A 5 16.52 43.94 -95.48
C SER A 5 16.98 43.85 -94.02
N LEU A 6 16.47 42.84 -93.30
CA LEU A 6 16.90 42.46 -91.96
C LEU A 6 17.61 41.12 -92.13
N ASP A 7 18.94 41.13 -92.00
CA ASP A 7 19.74 39.92 -91.87
C ASP A 7 20.37 39.90 -90.48
N ASP A 8 20.05 38.82 -89.77
CA ASP A 8 20.92 37.98 -88.95
C ASP A 8 21.90 38.64 -87.96
N LEU A 9 21.57 38.51 -86.67
CA LEU A 9 22.56 38.21 -85.63
C LEU A 9 21.91 37.43 -84.48
N GLU A 10 22.12 36.13 -84.56
CA GLU A 10 21.96 35.09 -83.58
C GLU A 10 22.76 35.39 -82.30
N SER A 11 22.13 35.32 -81.12
CA SER A 11 22.84 35.05 -79.86
C SER A 11 21.92 34.28 -78.92
N HIS A 12 22.08 32.96 -78.98
CA HIS A 12 21.32 31.97 -78.23
C HIS A 12 22.29 31.26 -77.28
N GLU A 13 22.73 31.88 -76.19
CA GLU A 13 23.57 31.18 -75.20
C GLU A 13 23.56 31.84 -73.81
N SER A 14 22.64 31.41 -72.95
CA SER A 14 22.59 31.85 -71.54
C SER A 14 21.97 30.80 -70.59
N HIS A 15 21.98 29.51 -70.93
CA HIS A 15 21.35 28.49 -70.07
C HIS A 15 22.23 27.28 -69.70
N ASP A 16 23.46 27.17 -70.22
CA ASP A 16 24.31 25.99 -69.98
C ASP A 16 25.33 26.12 -68.84
N ARG A 17 25.40 27.28 -68.15
CA ARG A 17 26.34 27.46 -67.01
C ARG A 17 25.83 26.96 -65.65
N LEU A 18 24.55 26.64 -65.52
CA LEU A 18 23.97 26.24 -64.22
C LEU A 18 23.97 24.73 -63.96
N LEU A 19 24.27 23.90 -64.97
CA LEU A 19 24.31 22.44 -64.79
C LEU A 19 25.69 21.89 -64.40
N LYS A 20 26.76 22.71 -64.44
CA LYS A 20 28.12 22.23 -64.15
C LYS A 20 28.50 22.26 -62.65
N ASN A 21 27.70 22.93 -61.82
CA ASN A 21 27.93 23.01 -60.37
C ASN A 21 27.06 22.04 -59.55
N GLY A 22 26.22 21.21 -60.19
CA GLY A 22 25.34 20.27 -59.50
C GLY A 22 26.01 18.95 -59.10
N ASP A 23 27.16 18.63 -59.69
CA ASP A 23 27.73 17.28 -59.58
C ASP A 23 28.67 17.12 -58.38
N ASP A 24 29.22 18.23 -57.86
CA ASP A 24 30.21 18.22 -56.76
C ASP A 24 29.55 18.08 -55.37
N HIS A 25 28.28 18.51 -55.23
CA HIS A 25 27.53 18.39 -53.96
C HIS A 25 26.94 16.99 -53.72
N SER A 26 26.89 16.13 -54.74
CA SER A 26 26.31 14.78 -54.65
C SER A 26 27.28 13.73 -54.10
N ASN A 27 28.57 14.06 -54.07
CA ASN A 27 29.62 13.17 -53.55
C ASN A 27 29.86 13.44 -52.06
N ASP A 28 29.83 14.70 -51.65
CA ASP A 28 29.86 15.15 -50.24
C ASP A 28 28.66 14.64 -49.45
N SER A 29 27.49 14.51 -50.10
CA SER A 29 26.29 13.99 -49.46
C SER A 29 26.31 12.48 -49.18
N ARG A 30 26.91 11.71 -50.08
CA ARG A 30 27.13 10.26 -49.90
C ARG A 30 28.24 9.98 -48.89
N ASP A 31 29.23 10.87 -48.80
CA ASP A 31 30.33 10.77 -47.85
C ASP A 31 29.83 10.91 -46.41
N TRP A 32 29.01 11.93 -46.09
CA TRP A 32 28.45 12.10 -44.74
C TRP A 32 27.46 10.99 -44.36
N GLU A 33 26.67 10.46 -45.30
CA GLU A 33 25.73 9.36 -45.04
C GLU A 33 26.50 8.08 -44.64
N SER A 34 27.60 7.78 -45.34
CA SER A 34 28.45 6.64 -45.02
C SER A 34 29.19 6.81 -43.68
N HIS A 35 29.62 8.03 -43.35
CA HIS A 35 30.28 8.35 -42.08
C HIS A 35 29.30 8.30 -40.88
N ILE A 36 28.03 8.67 -41.06
CA ILE A 36 27.00 8.55 -40.01
C ILE A 36 26.57 7.08 -39.83
N GLU A 37 26.39 6.31 -40.91
CA GLU A 37 26.09 4.87 -40.81
C GLU A 37 27.23 4.10 -40.12
N GLN A 38 28.48 4.44 -40.43
CA GLN A 38 29.66 3.78 -39.85
C GLN A 38 29.88 4.15 -38.37
N SER A 39 29.49 5.36 -37.94
CA SER A 39 29.51 5.83 -36.54
C SER A 39 28.38 5.24 -35.68
N SER A 40 27.27 4.83 -36.28
CA SER A 40 26.08 4.32 -35.56
C SER A 40 26.24 2.93 -34.95
N LYS A 41 27.24 2.15 -35.36
CA LYS A 41 27.63 0.90 -34.69
C LYS A 41 28.54 1.19 -33.50
N GLN A 42 28.07 2.00 -32.56
CA GLN A 42 28.67 2.05 -31.23
C GLN A 42 28.57 0.64 -30.64
N ARG A 43 29.68 -0.10 -30.67
CA ARG A 43 29.83 -1.37 -29.95
C ARG A 43 29.60 -1.06 -28.48
N VAL A 44 28.38 -1.33 -28.01
CA VAL A 44 28.07 -1.30 -26.59
C VAL A 44 29.12 -2.19 -25.92
N PRO A 45 29.97 -1.63 -25.06
CA PRO A 45 31.07 -2.38 -24.50
C PRO A 45 30.50 -3.49 -23.60
N ASN A 46 31.17 -4.65 -23.61
CA ASN A 46 30.64 -5.87 -22.99
C ASN A 46 30.27 -5.68 -21.49
N TYR A 47 30.87 -4.71 -20.80
CA TYR A 47 30.55 -4.36 -19.41
C TYR A 47 29.12 -3.79 -19.23
N MET A 48 28.57 -3.11 -20.24
CA MET A 48 27.20 -2.58 -20.16
C MET A 48 26.16 -3.71 -20.23
N SER A 49 26.42 -4.75 -21.03
CA SER A 49 25.58 -5.93 -21.11
C SER A 49 25.62 -6.75 -19.80
N THR A 50 26.80 -6.88 -19.18
CA THR A 50 26.91 -7.53 -17.86
C THR A 50 26.20 -6.74 -16.78
N ILE A 51 26.34 -5.41 -16.73
CA ILE A 51 25.63 -4.56 -15.76
C ILE A 51 24.11 -4.70 -15.93
N ALA A 52 23.61 -4.61 -17.17
CA ALA A 52 22.19 -4.79 -17.46
C ALA A 52 21.68 -6.17 -17.02
N SER A 53 22.42 -7.24 -17.34
CA SER A 53 22.06 -8.62 -16.96
C SER A 53 22.04 -8.81 -15.44
N THR A 54 23.03 -8.27 -14.72
CA THR A 54 23.05 -8.30 -13.25
C THR A 54 21.90 -7.51 -12.63
N SER A 55 21.55 -6.36 -13.19
CA SER A 55 20.43 -5.55 -12.72
C SER A 55 19.10 -6.26 -12.93
N ILE A 56 18.90 -6.87 -14.10
CA ILE A 56 17.69 -7.66 -14.40
C ILE A 56 17.59 -8.83 -13.42
N LEU A 57 18.68 -9.58 -13.20
CA LEU A 57 18.67 -10.70 -12.26
C LEU A 57 18.33 -10.26 -10.83
N LEU A 58 18.93 -9.17 -10.34
CA LEU A 58 18.64 -8.63 -9.02
C LEU A 58 17.18 -8.20 -8.88
N ASN A 59 16.63 -7.50 -9.88
CA ASN A 59 15.23 -7.08 -9.87
C ASN A 59 14.27 -8.29 -9.92
N LEU A 60 14.58 -9.32 -10.71
CA LEU A 60 13.79 -10.56 -10.75
C LEU A 60 13.81 -11.27 -9.39
N LEU A 61 14.98 -11.38 -8.75
CA LEU A 61 15.11 -11.94 -7.41
C LEU A 61 14.31 -11.14 -6.38
N LEU A 62 14.34 -9.80 -6.48
CA LEU A 62 13.56 -8.90 -5.62
C LEU A 62 12.05 -9.12 -5.81
N ILE A 63 11.58 -9.15 -7.06
CA ILE A 63 10.17 -9.39 -7.39
C ILE A 63 9.72 -10.76 -6.89
N ILE A 64 10.50 -11.82 -7.13
CA ILE A 64 10.18 -13.18 -6.67
C ILE A 64 10.14 -13.22 -5.14
N SER A 65 11.13 -12.64 -4.46
CA SER A 65 11.14 -12.56 -3.00
C SER A 65 9.93 -11.79 -2.46
N SER A 66 9.59 -10.64 -3.05
CA SER A 66 8.42 -9.85 -2.68
C SER A 66 7.12 -10.61 -2.91
N LEU A 67 6.97 -11.34 -4.02
CA LEU A 67 5.81 -12.18 -4.30
C LEU A 67 5.70 -13.37 -3.35
N CYS A 68 6.83 -14.02 -3.02
CA CYS A 68 6.87 -15.10 -2.03
C CYS A 68 6.52 -14.61 -0.62
N LEU A 69 7.05 -13.46 -0.21
CA LEU A 69 6.69 -12.82 1.06
C LEU A 69 5.22 -12.43 1.07
N TRP A 70 4.72 -11.81 0.00
CA TRP A 70 3.32 -11.42 -0.13
C TRP A 70 2.37 -12.61 -0.08
N ALA A 71 2.71 -13.70 -0.78
CA ALA A 71 1.96 -14.96 -0.74
C ALA A 71 1.99 -15.61 0.65
N ARG A 72 3.13 -15.56 1.35
CA ARG A 72 3.27 -16.07 2.71
C ARG A 72 2.50 -15.23 3.74
N THR A 73 2.42 -13.92 3.55
CA THR A 73 1.62 -13.01 4.39
C THR A 73 0.13 -13.03 4.05
N ARG A 74 -0.25 -13.63 2.92
CA ARG A 74 -1.64 -13.83 2.48
C ARG A 74 -2.32 -15.05 3.12
N SER A 75 -1.81 -15.56 4.25
CA SER A 75 -2.57 -16.56 5.00
C SER A 75 -3.97 -15.99 5.30
N PRO A 76 -5.06 -16.72 4.96
CA PRO A 76 -6.42 -16.26 5.25
C PRO A 76 -6.73 -16.22 6.74
N LEU A 77 -5.83 -16.79 7.56
CA LEU A 77 -5.84 -16.69 9.01
C LEU A 77 -5.01 -15.45 9.43
N PRO A 78 -5.47 -14.67 10.41
CA PRO A 78 -4.69 -13.55 10.93
C PRO A 78 -3.28 -14.01 11.35
N PRO A 79 -2.29 -13.12 11.37
CA PRO A 79 -0.85 -13.44 11.46
C PRO A 79 -0.38 -14.05 12.79
N TRP A 80 -1.27 -14.64 13.59
CA TRP A 80 -0.96 -15.24 14.89
C TRP A 80 -1.00 -16.76 14.83
N PRO A 81 0.01 -17.44 14.25
CA PRO A 81 0.19 -18.86 14.49
C PRO A 81 0.83 -19.04 15.87
N ASP A 82 0.05 -19.51 16.84
CA ASP A 82 0.50 -20.34 17.98
C ASP A 82 1.68 -19.84 18.85
N THR A 83 2.01 -18.54 18.89
CA THR A 83 3.21 -18.11 19.64
C THR A 83 3.04 -18.15 21.16
N LEU A 84 1.80 -18.15 21.67
CA LEU A 84 1.53 -18.19 23.11
C LEU A 84 0.34 -19.10 23.41
N TYR A 85 0.53 -20.06 24.31
CA TYR A 85 -0.55 -20.90 24.80
C TYR A 85 -1.64 -20.06 25.49
N SER A 86 -2.89 -20.27 25.07
CA SER A 86 -4.08 -19.77 25.74
C SER A 86 -5.10 -20.91 25.87
N PRO A 87 -5.67 -21.16 27.06
CA PRO A 87 -6.78 -22.10 27.22
C PRO A 87 -7.99 -21.75 26.34
N ALA A 88 -8.20 -20.46 26.05
CA ALA A 88 -9.31 -19.99 25.24
C ALA A 88 -9.10 -20.15 23.72
N GLN A 89 -7.92 -20.62 23.28
CA GLN A 89 -7.61 -20.77 21.85
C GLN A 89 -8.60 -21.67 21.12
N ILE A 90 -9.11 -22.71 21.80
CA ILE A 90 -10.09 -23.65 21.23
C ILE A 90 -11.47 -23.03 21.00
N ALA A 91 -11.74 -21.87 21.59
CA ALA A 91 -13.02 -21.16 21.49
C ALA A 91 -12.99 -20.04 20.43
N VAL A 92 -11.87 -19.86 19.72
CA VAL A 92 -11.73 -18.81 18.70
C VAL A 92 -12.35 -19.30 17.40
N GLU A 93 -13.35 -18.57 16.93
CA GLU A 93 -13.97 -18.75 15.62
C GLU A 93 -13.82 -17.45 14.81
N TYR A 94 -13.52 -17.59 13.51
CA TYR A 94 -13.33 -16.46 12.61
C TYR A 94 -14.51 -16.37 11.66
N GLU A 95 -15.14 -15.20 11.63
CA GLU A 95 -16.21 -14.87 10.69
C GLU A 95 -15.85 -13.65 9.85
N ILE A 96 -16.32 -13.65 8.60
CA ILE A 96 -16.24 -12.48 7.73
C ILE A 96 -17.49 -11.64 8.03
N VAL A 97 -17.29 -10.51 8.69
CA VAL A 97 -18.37 -9.56 9.00
C VAL A 97 -18.05 -8.19 8.41
N THR A 98 -19.10 -7.49 7.98
CA THR A 98 -19.01 -6.06 7.66
C THR A 98 -19.24 -5.29 8.95
N PHE A 99 -18.25 -4.50 9.37
CA PHE A 99 -18.38 -3.68 10.57
C PHE A 99 -19.25 -2.46 10.30
N ASN A 100 -20.12 -2.13 11.24
CA ASN A 100 -20.84 -0.85 11.21
C ASN A 100 -19.87 0.25 11.63
N SER A 101 -19.66 1.21 10.74
CA SER A 101 -18.95 2.45 11.00
C SER A 101 -19.93 3.59 11.30
N ASP A 102 -19.50 4.49 12.16
CA ASP A 102 -20.23 5.74 12.44
C ASP A 102 -19.73 6.90 11.54
N PHE A 103 -18.90 6.60 10.53
CA PHE A 103 -18.54 7.60 9.52
C PHE A 103 -19.74 7.91 8.62
N PRO A 104 -19.99 9.20 8.30
CA PRO A 104 -21.16 9.62 7.51
C PRO A 104 -21.29 8.91 6.16
N GLU A 105 -20.16 8.49 5.59
CA GLU A 105 -20.03 7.87 4.28
C GLU A 105 -20.44 6.40 4.25
N ASP A 106 -20.47 5.70 5.39
CA ASP A 106 -20.65 4.25 5.45
C ASP A 106 -22.12 3.82 5.67
N HIS A 107 -23.02 4.75 6.00
CA HIS A 107 -24.48 4.55 6.18
C HIS A 107 -24.92 3.36 7.04
N SER A 108 -24.00 2.67 7.72
CA SER A 108 -24.23 1.45 8.50
C SER A 108 -24.92 1.70 9.84
N GLY A 109 -25.12 2.97 10.20
CA GLY A 109 -25.79 3.39 11.41
C GLY A 109 -24.89 3.32 12.65
N LYS A 110 -25.34 4.01 13.69
CA LYS A 110 -24.66 4.11 14.97
C LYS A 110 -24.71 2.79 15.73
N THR A 111 -23.58 2.34 16.27
CA THR A 111 -23.51 1.13 17.09
C THR A 111 -24.14 1.33 18.46
N ASP A 112 -24.61 0.24 19.08
CA ASP A 112 -25.13 0.24 20.46
C ASP A 112 -24.10 0.74 21.49
N PHE A 113 -22.81 0.73 21.15
CA PHE A 113 -21.71 1.11 22.04
C PHE A 113 -21.38 2.60 21.99
N TYR A 114 -22.04 3.38 21.12
CA TYR A 114 -21.69 4.78 20.89
C TYR A 114 -22.36 5.73 21.88
N GLY A 115 -21.58 6.72 22.33
CA GLY A 115 -22.06 7.85 23.13
C GLY A 115 -22.21 7.53 24.62
N ALA A 116 -22.98 8.36 25.32
CA ALA A 116 -23.14 8.32 26.78
C ALA A 116 -24.52 7.78 27.24
N SER A 117 -25.30 7.16 26.34
CA SER A 117 -26.67 6.77 26.70
C SER A 117 -26.69 5.61 27.71
N PRO A 118 -27.75 5.48 28.53
CA PRO A 118 -27.90 4.35 29.45
C PRO A 118 -27.81 2.98 28.74
N GLU A 119 -28.29 2.90 27.49
CA GLU A 119 -28.22 1.73 26.63
C GLU A 119 -26.77 1.42 26.25
N ALA A 120 -25.99 2.43 25.84
CA ALA A 120 -24.58 2.25 25.54
C ALA A 120 -23.78 1.80 26.77
N GLU A 121 -24.02 2.43 27.93
CA GLU A 121 -23.40 2.00 29.19
C GLU A 121 -23.76 0.54 29.54
N LYS A 122 -24.99 0.12 29.26
CA LYS A 122 -25.43 -1.27 29.45
C LYS A 122 -24.75 -2.22 28.45
N ALA A 123 -24.64 -1.83 27.18
CA ALA A 123 -23.97 -2.60 26.14
C ALA A 123 -22.50 -2.87 26.52
N TRP A 124 -21.75 -1.83 26.92
CA TRP A 124 -20.38 -1.96 27.42
C TRP A 124 -20.28 -2.87 28.65
N ARG A 125 -21.16 -2.70 29.65
CA ARG A 125 -21.18 -3.57 30.83
C ARG A 125 -21.48 -5.03 30.50
N ASN A 126 -22.28 -5.30 29.47
CA ASN A 126 -22.63 -6.65 29.06
C ASN A 126 -21.50 -7.30 28.25
N LEU A 127 -20.84 -6.54 27.38
CA LEU A 127 -19.71 -7.02 26.57
C LEU A 127 -18.54 -7.52 27.43
N MET A 128 -18.31 -6.89 28.59
CA MET A 128 -17.21 -7.25 29.50
C MET A 128 -17.58 -8.31 30.55
N LYS A 129 -18.72 -9.00 30.41
CA LYS A 129 -19.14 -10.05 31.36
C LYS A 129 -18.94 -11.46 30.77
N PRO A 130 -18.32 -12.40 31.52
CA PRO A 130 -17.60 -12.21 32.78
C PRO A 130 -16.17 -11.67 32.57
N TYR A 131 -15.73 -10.72 33.40
CA TYR A 131 -14.37 -10.16 33.33
C TYR A 131 -13.29 -11.16 33.79
N LEU A 132 -13.65 -12.04 34.73
CA LEU A 132 -12.78 -13.08 35.26
C LEU A 132 -13.32 -14.45 34.83
N VAL A 133 -12.40 -15.31 34.41
CA VAL A 133 -12.68 -16.70 34.03
C VAL A 133 -11.93 -17.65 34.94
N ARG A 134 -12.48 -18.86 35.06
CA ARG A 134 -11.93 -19.94 35.86
C ARG A 134 -11.28 -20.97 34.93
N ILE A 135 -10.06 -21.37 35.26
CA ILE A 135 -9.30 -22.40 34.54
C ILE A 135 -8.85 -23.49 35.53
N SER A 136 -8.61 -24.69 35.02
CA SER A 136 -8.06 -25.80 35.81
C SER A 136 -6.58 -25.56 36.17
N GLY A 137 -6.08 -26.26 37.18
CA GLY A 137 -4.64 -26.25 37.50
C GLY A 137 -3.76 -26.72 36.34
N GLN A 138 -4.23 -27.66 35.51
CA GLN A 138 -3.51 -28.11 34.32
C GLN A 138 -3.36 -26.98 33.29
N GLU A 139 -4.43 -26.25 33.00
CA GLU A 139 -4.39 -25.09 32.10
C GLU A 139 -3.53 -23.96 32.68
N ALA A 140 -3.66 -23.68 33.97
CA ALA A 140 -2.87 -22.66 34.66
C ALA A 140 -1.37 -22.96 34.61
N SER A 141 -0.96 -24.22 34.74
CA SER A 141 0.44 -24.65 34.70
C SER A 141 1.14 -24.39 33.35
N ARG A 142 0.36 -24.22 32.28
CA ARG A 142 0.85 -23.99 30.92
C ARG A 142 0.94 -22.52 30.56
N LEU A 143 0.40 -21.63 31.39
CA LEU A 143 0.51 -20.18 31.19
C LEU A 143 1.97 -19.72 31.33
N SER A 144 2.35 -18.69 30.57
CA SER A 144 3.69 -18.11 30.65
C SER A 144 3.99 -17.41 31.98
N ARG A 145 2.94 -17.01 32.70
CA ARG A 145 3.02 -16.41 34.04
C ARG A 145 2.02 -17.10 34.97
N PRO A 146 2.39 -17.29 36.24
CA PRO A 146 1.47 -17.86 37.22
C PRO A 146 0.28 -16.93 37.45
N THR A 147 -0.85 -17.53 37.80
CA THR A 147 -2.07 -16.82 38.18
C THR A 147 -2.55 -17.26 39.56
N SER A 148 -3.55 -16.57 40.10
CA SER A 148 -4.06 -16.79 41.45
C SER A 148 -4.96 -18.02 41.54
N GLN A 149 -4.65 -18.91 42.47
CA GLN A 149 -5.50 -20.04 42.85
C GLN A 149 -6.74 -19.54 43.60
N ILE A 150 -7.87 -20.20 43.39
CA ILE A 150 -9.13 -19.86 44.06
C ILE A 150 -9.11 -20.45 45.48
N SER A 151 -9.15 -19.61 46.52
CA SER A 151 -8.97 -20.07 47.91
C SER A 151 -10.03 -21.08 48.39
N ARG A 152 -11.25 -21.02 47.83
CA ARG A 152 -12.33 -21.97 48.16
C ARG A 152 -12.37 -23.20 47.24
N ASP A 153 -11.51 -23.23 46.21
CA ASP A 153 -11.53 -24.26 45.18
C ASP A 153 -10.10 -24.45 44.62
N PRO A 154 -9.23 -25.19 45.35
CA PRO A 154 -7.80 -25.23 45.08
C PRO A 154 -7.46 -25.89 43.74
N ASP A 155 -8.35 -26.67 43.14
CA ASP A 155 -8.10 -27.28 41.84
C ASP A 155 -8.19 -26.26 40.68
N TYR A 156 -8.62 -25.04 40.99
CA TYR A 156 -8.94 -24.03 40.01
C TYR A 156 -8.27 -22.68 40.29
N TYR A 157 -8.07 -21.96 39.21
CA TYR A 157 -7.33 -20.73 39.14
C TYR A 157 -8.19 -19.68 38.44
N ILE A 158 -8.00 -18.43 38.83
CA ILE A 158 -8.69 -17.29 38.23
C ILE A 158 -7.77 -16.60 37.23
N THR A 159 -8.30 -16.18 36.10
CA THR A 159 -7.57 -15.39 35.10
C THR A 159 -8.54 -14.50 34.33
N SER A 160 -8.05 -13.74 33.35
CA SER A 160 -8.85 -12.90 32.46
C SER A 160 -8.32 -12.98 31.03
N LEU A 161 -9.17 -12.67 30.05
CA LEU A 161 -8.75 -12.52 28.65
C LEU A 161 -8.20 -11.11 28.44
N ASP A 162 -7.09 -10.99 27.71
CA ASP A 162 -6.45 -9.69 27.44
C ASP A 162 -7.38 -8.69 26.74
N VAL A 163 -8.30 -9.19 25.90
CA VAL A 163 -9.35 -8.37 25.26
C VAL A 163 -10.20 -7.59 26.28
N TYR A 164 -10.44 -8.12 27.49
CA TYR A 164 -11.19 -7.40 28.51
C TYR A 164 -10.42 -6.21 29.08
N HIS A 165 -9.09 -6.30 29.18
CA HIS A 165 -8.25 -5.16 29.57
C HIS A 165 -8.26 -4.08 28.48
N GLN A 166 -8.14 -4.48 27.22
CA GLN A 166 -8.23 -3.56 26.08
C GLN A 166 -9.59 -2.84 26.04
N LEU A 167 -10.69 -3.59 26.21
CA LEU A 167 -12.05 -3.05 26.24
C LEU A 167 -12.28 -2.13 27.45
N HIS A 168 -11.74 -2.46 28.64
CA HIS A 168 -11.82 -1.61 29.82
C HIS A 168 -11.18 -0.24 29.57
N CYS A 169 -9.94 -0.21 29.07
CA CYS A 169 -9.25 1.04 28.78
C CYS A 169 -9.95 1.83 27.68
N LEU A 170 -10.42 1.16 26.62
CA LEU A 170 -11.16 1.83 25.55
C LEU A 170 -12.46 2.47 26.07
N ASN A 171 -13.18 1.77 26.94
CA ASN A 171 -14.39 2.28 27.56
C ASN A 171 -14.11 3.49 28.47
N ASP A 172 -13.00 3.46 29.20
CA ASP A 172 -12.58 4.58 30.06
C ASP A 172 -12.22 5.80 29.21
N ILE A 173 -11.47 5.63 28.11
CA ILE A 173 -11.16 6.70 27.15
C ILE A 173 -12.44 7.30 26.58
N ARG A 174 -13.40 6.45 26.16
CA ARG A 174 -14.71 6.90 25.67
C ARG A 174 -15.41 7.81 26.68
N LYS A 175 -15.46 7.39 27.95
CA LYS A 175 -16.10 8.16 29.02
C LYS A 175 -15.40 9.49 29.27
N MET A 176 -14.06 9.48 29.29
CA MET A 176 -13.26 10.70 29.45
C MET A 176 -13.52 11.69 28.31
N ALA A 177 -13.54 11.22 27.06
CA ALA A 177 -13.82 12.07 25.90
C ALA A 177 -15.23 12.69 25.97
N LEU A 178 -16.24 11.91 26.40
CA LEU A 178 -17.62 12.38 26.53
C LEU A 178 -17.78 13.40 27.67
N LEU A 179 -17.11 13.18 28.81
CA LEU A 179 -17.09 14.13 29.93
C LEU A 179 -16.46 15.46 29.53
N LEU A 180 -15.34 15.43 28.81
CA LEU A 180 -14.69 16.64 28.31
C LEU A 180 -15.62 17.40 27.35
N LEU A 181 -16.26 16.70 26.41
CA LEU A 181 -17.20 17.32 25.47
C LEU A 181 -18.36 18.00 26.20
N HIS A 182 -18.91 17.34 27.23
CA HIS A 182 -19.98 17.92 28.03
C HIS A 182 -19.54 19.19 28.76
N PHE A 183 -18.35 19.17 29.38
CA PHE A 183 -17.78 20.33 30.06
C PHE A 183 -17.56 21.52 29.11
N PHE A 184 -17.01 21.28 27.90
CA PHE A 184 -16.81 22.36 26.92
C PHE A 184 -18.11 22.96 26.41
N ILE A 185 -19.15 22.14 26.18
CA ILE A 185 -20.47 22.63 25.77
C ILE A 185 -21.10 23.50 26.85
N GLU A 186 -20.98 23.12 28.13
CA GLU A 186 -21.51 23.93 29.23
C GLU A 186 -20.83 25.30 29.34
N GLN A 187 -19.52 25.36 29.11
CA GLN A 187 -18.78 26.64 29.11
C GLN A 187 -19.17 27.56 27.95
N GLU A 188 -19.57 27.02 26.79
CA GLU A 188 -19.97 27.82 25.62
C GLU A 188 -21.43 28.31 25.71
N ILE A 189 -22.29 27.63 26.48
CA ILE A 189 -23.68 28.06 26.71
C ILE A 189 -23.76 29.19 27.75
N GLU A 190 -22.78 29.31 28.65
CA GLU A 190 -22.74 30.35 29.69
C GLU A 190 -22.10 31.69 29.23
N THR A 191 -21.60 31.76 27.99
CA THR A 191 -21.03 32.99 27.36
C THR A 191 -21.94 33.61 26.32
#